data_AF-A0A960T0V8-F1
#
_entry.id   AF-A0A960T0V8-F1
#
_cell.length_a   1.000
_cell.length_b   1.000
_cell.length_c   1.000
_cell.angle_alpha   90.00
_cell.angle_beta   90.00
_cell.angle_gamma   90.00
#
_symmetry.space_group_name_H-M   'P 1'
#
loop_
_entity.id
_entity.type
_entity.pdbx_description
1 polymer ?
#
loop_
_entity_poly.entity_id
_entity_poly.type
_entity_poly.pdbx_seq_one_letter_code
_entity_poly.pdbx_strand_id
1 'polypeptide(L)'
;MNLRGAIIFLSISFSCFTNPLLVEAAPSLLPSGPERWKLVWSDEFDYPDAELDKRWNSQNGPSRHILCSRWRENAVVSNGTLRLVNRKEKRGGQDWTSGSITTKEKFQYGYFECRYRYAAAEGTNNSFWLMTLDQPKRGKRFEIDINEGHYPNEINTNIHNHSDVKMLNGKRSHPSSSRSFPLGLKPDHTIQLEIPVTTRRIRFSSKHPQHFHLGEFRIYQPNPKGYPAPFSKTADRDKRGLVNHARDKRARIAASGFYQDGDPATLKRLVDGDPGTTWISQKEGPKWVEFEFPTSRTIGCIQFLNGWKSGNKWNGLIQDWKIEWHDGSKWVEMGAFDLKESDINLARDFYTYGLEWTEKELVFYFDGRELRREKNEFCFSPSPVWLSLAIIPWAGKVTDAIDGT
;
A
#
# COMPACT_ATOMS: atom_id res chain seq x y z
N MET A 1 10.09 -35.73 -12.91
CA MET A 1 9.48 -34.44 -12.53
C MET A 1 10.63 -33.48 -12.24
N ASN A 2 10.88 -32.50 -13.12
CA ASN A 2 12.01 -31.58 -12.95
C ASN A 2 11.66 -30.57 -11.84
N LEU A 3 12.22 -30.76 -10.65
CA LEU A 3 12.20 -29.79 -9.55
C LEU A 3 12.71 -28.45 -10.08
N ARG A 4 11.87 -27.41 -10.03
CA ARG A 4 12.24 -26.05 -10.42
C ARG A 4 12.14 -25.18 -9.19
N GLY A 5 13.28 -24.77 -8.64
CA GLY A 5 13.33 -23.63 -7.74
C GLY A 5 13.88 -23.94 -6.36
N ALA A 6 14.91 -23.18 -6.01
CA ALA A 6 15.45 -23.02 -4.68
C ALA A 6 14.54 -22.08 -3.85
N ILE A 7 14.23 -22.43 -2.61
CA ILE A 7 13.58 -21.52 -1.63
C ILE A 7 14.63 -20.96 -0.69
N ILE A 8 14.44 -19.68 -0.35
CA ILE A 8 15.15 -18.98 0.71
C ILE A 8 14.12 -18.54 1.76
N PHE A 9 14.14 -19.16 2.95
CA PHE A 9 13.25 -18.78 4.06
C PHE A 9 13.93 -17.82 5.04
N LEU A 10 13.24 -16.78 5.47
CA LEU A 10 13.58 -16.04 6.69
C LEU A 10 12.40 -16.02 7.66
N SER A 11 12.51 -16.84 8.70
CA SER A 11 11.64 -17.00 9.88
C SER A 11 10.34 -17.83 9.76
N ILE A 12 10.29 -18.87 10.59
CA ILE A 12 9.17 -19.65 11.11
C ILE A 12 9.54 -20.05 12.55
N SER A 13 8.91 -19.42 13.55
CA SER A 13 8.89 -19.96 14.92
C SER A 13 7.77 -21.00 15.04
N PHE A 14 8.13 -22.27 15.19
CA PHE A 14 7.23 -23.28 15.77
C PHE A 14 7.52 -23.37 17.27
N SER A 15 6.66 -22.80 18.11
CA SER A 15 6.62 -23.14 19.53
C SER A 15 5.92 -24.50 19.68
N CYS A 16 6.69 -25.53 20.04
CA CYS A 16 6.17 -26.85 20.37
C CYS A 16 5.36 -26.79 21.67
N PHE A 17 4.02 -26.79 21.56
CA PHE A 17 3.16 -27.28 22.63
C PHE A 17 2.53 -28.60 22.17
N THR A 18 2.78 -29.66 22.93
CA THR A 18 2.19 -30.98 22.73
C THR A 18 0.71 -30.92 23.05
N ASN A 19 -0.13 -30.92 22.02
CA ASN A 19 -1.53 -31.31 22.12
C ASN A 19 -1.94 -31.97 20.79
N PRO A 20 -2.33 -33.27 20.75
CA PRO A 20 -2.71 -33.93 19.52
C PRO A 20 -4.17 -33.59 19.22
N LEU A 21 -4.41 -32.35 18.81
CA LEU A 21 -5.57 -32.00 18.00
C LEU A 21 -5.07 -31.88 16.57
N LEU A 22 -5.81 -32.46 15.63
CA LEU A 22 -5.57 -32.35 14.19
C LEU A 22 -5.48 -30.86 13.81
N VAL A 23 -4.26 -30.31 13.83
CA VAL A 23 -3.93 -29.05 13.21
C VAL A 23 -3.91 -29.36 11.71
N GLU A 24 -4.98 -28.98 11.02
CA GLU A 24 -4.94 -28.87 9.57
C GLU A 24 -3.73 -27.98 9.24
N ALA A 25 -2.75 -28.54 8.54
CA ALA A 25 -1.52 -27.83 8.23
C ALA A 25 -1.88 -26.53 7.53
N ALA A 26 -1.38 -25.40 8.05
CA ALA A 26 -1.64 -24.09 7.45
C ALA A 26 -1.31 -24.16 5.94
N PRO A 27 -2.18 -23.64 5.07
CA PRO A 27 -1.96 -23.72 3.62
C PRO A 27 -0.61 -23.08 3.28
N SER A 28 0.18 -23.79 2.49
CA SER A 28 1.48 -23.30 2.01
C SER A 28 1.31 -21.98 1.26
N LEU A 29 2.05 -20.96 1.68
CA LEU A 29 2.12 -19.67 0.98
C LEU A 29 2.94 -19.74 -0.33
N LEU A 30 3.68 -20.84 -0.53
CA LEU A 30 4.47 -21.04 -1.74
C LEU A 30 3.59 -21.13 -2.99
N PRO A 31 3.93 -20.42 -4.07
CA PRO A 31 3.18 -20.46 -5.31
C PRO A 31 3.06 -21.88 -5.85
N SER A 32 1.82 -22.28 -6.11
CA SER A 32 1.48 -23.62 -6.63
C SER A 32 1.84 -24.81 -5.72
N GLY A 33 1.96 -24.57 -4.41
CA GLY A 33 2.17 -25.62 -3.41
C GLY A 33 3.64 -25.97 -3.15
N PRO A 34 3.94 -26.61 -2.01
CA PRO A 34 5.32 -26.80 -1.54
C PRO A 34 6.09 -27.83 -2.37
N GLU A 35 5.40 -28.80 -2.97
CA GLU A 35 5.97 -29.92 -3.74
C GLU A 35 6.86 -29.50 -4.93
N ARG A 36 6.70 -28.28 -5.45
CA ARG A 36 7.51 -27.76 -6.56
C ARG A 36 8.88 -27.27 -6.14
N TRP A 37 9.07 -27.03 -4.85
CA TRP A 37 10.15 -26.21 -4.35
C TRP A 37 11.06 -26.99 -3.41
N LYS A 38 12.34 -26.63 -3.39
CA LYS A 38 13.33 -27.19 -2.45
C LYS A 38 14.00 -26.07 -1.68
N LEU A 39 13.96 -26.12 -0.35
CA LEU A 39 14.72 -25.21 0.51
C LEU A 39 16.22 -25.37 0.27
N VAL A 40 16.91 -24.26 -0.05
CA VAL A 40 18.37 -24.27 -0.23
C VAL A 40 19.10 -23.42 0.80
N TRP A 41 18.41 -22.45 1.38
CA TRP A 41 18.99 -21.57 2.39
C TRP A 41 17.87 -21.04 3.27
N SER A 42 18.09 -20.91 4.57
CA SER A 42 17.17 -20.17 5.42
C SER A 42 17.88 -19.55 6.59
N ASP A 43 17.32 -18.49 7.18
CA ASP A 43 17.74 -17.97 8.46
C ASP A 43 16.53 -17.74 9.38
N GLU A 44 16.47 -18.50 10.47
CA GLU A 44 15.39 -18.44 11.45
C GLU A 44 15.73 -17.50 12.62
N PHE A 45 16.94 -16.95 12.65
CA PHE A 45 17.46 -16.09 13.72
C PHE A 45 17.38 -16.70 15.13
N ASP A 46 17.40 -18.04 15.22
CA ASP A 46 17.42 -18.79 16.47
C ASP A 46 18.86 -19.09 16.92
N TYR A 47 19.62 -18.02 17.17
CA TYR A 47 21.00 -18.07 17.65
C TYR A 47 21.38 -16.78 18.41
N PRO A 48 22.48 -16.78 19.18
CA PRO A 48 22.97 -15.58 19.85
C PRO A 48 23.33 -14.45 18.87
N ASP A 49 23.06 -13.19 19.23
CA ASP A 49 23.31 -12.03 18.35
C ASP A 49 24.73 -11.96 17.76
N ALA A 50 25.74 -12.36 18.54
CA ALA A 50 27.13 -12.39 18.10
C ALA A 50 27.37 -13.27 16.85
N GLU A 51 26.44 -14.18 16.53
CA GLU A 51 26.55 -15.08 15.38
C GLU A 51 25.94 -14.53 14.07
N LEU A 52 25.24 -13.39 14.10
CA LEU A 52 24.60 -12.80 12.91
C LEU A 52 25.59 -12.64 11.74
N ASP A 53 26.81 -12.19 12.05
CA ASP A 53 27.84 -11.93 11.04
C ASP A 53 28.45 -13.21 10.46
N LYS A 54 28.05 -14.41 10.90
CA LYS A 54 28.45 -15.66 10.22
C LYS A 54 27.83 -15.73 8.84
N ARG A 55 26.57 -15.29 8.69
CA ARG A 55 25.77 -15.45 7.45
C ARG A 55 25.45 -14.11 6.76
N TRP A 56 25.56 -13.02 7.50
CA TRP A 56 25.24 -11.67 7.03
C TRP A 56 26.46 -10.75 7.04
N ASN A 57 26.43 -9.73 6.20
CA ASN A 57 27.32 -8.57 6.28
C ASN A 57 26.49 -7.34 6.66
N SER A 58 26.87 -6.68 7.75
CA SER A 58 26.23 -5.44 8.20
C SER A 58 26.88 -4.21 7.55
N GLN A 59 26.07 -3.24 7.15
CA GLN A 59 26.57 -1.91 6.82
C GLN A 59 27.08 -1.20 8.09
N ASN A 60 28.17 -0.44 7.96
CA ASN A 60 28.87 0.19 9.09
C ASN A 60 29.43 1.57 8.68
N GLY A 61 28.55 2.55 8.48
CA GLY A 61 28.95 3.90 8.11
C GLY A 61 27.80 4.83 7.72
N PRO A 62 28.14 6.07 7.32
CA PRO A 62 27.17 7.06 6.89
C PRO A 62 26.50 6.67 5.57
N SER A 63 25.28 7.18 5.35
CA SER A 63 24.60 7.12 4.07
C SER A 63 24.31 8.54 3.56
N ARG A 64 24.27 8.70 2.23
CA ARG A 64 24.13 10.01 1.58
C ARG A 64 22.72 10.32 1.05
N HIS A 65 21.85 9.31 0.97
CA HIS A 65 20.54 9.41 0.33
C HIS A 65 19.35 9.17 1.28
N ILE A 66 19.64 8.86 2.55
CA ILE A 66 18.67 8.66 3.63
C ILE A 66 19.10 9.45 4.87
N LEU A 67 18.24 9.57 5.86
CA LEU A 67 18.46 10.41 7.05
C LEU A 67 19.14 9.67 8.23
N CYS A 68 19.42 8.36 8.08
CA CYS A 68 20.13 7.56 9.09
C CYS A 68 21.46 7.00 8.56
N SER A 69 22.47 6.96 9.42
CA SER A 69 23.68 6.15 9.21
C SER A 69 23.41 4.68 9.57
N ARG A 70 24.23 3.76 9.10
CA ARG A 70 24.01 2.31 9.23
C ARG A 70 25.07 1.67 10.10
N TRP A 71 24.66 0.84 11.07
CA TRP A 71 25.62 0.18 11.96
C TRP A 71 25.18 -1.22 12.37
N ARG A 72 26.15 -2.11 12.60
CA ARG A 72 25.94 -3.48 13.08
C ARG A 72 25.13 -3.52 14.38
N GLU A 73 25.36 -2.58 15.30
CA GLU A 73 24.68 -2.57 16.61
C GLU A 73 23.18 -2.25 16.50
N ASN A 74 22.71 -1.79 15.34
CA ASN A 74 21.30 -1.58 15.05
C ASN A 74 20.63 -2.83 14.46
N ALA A 75 21.37 -3.89 14.12
CA ALA A 75 20.82 -5.19 13.74
C ALA A 75 20.98 -6.15 14.92
N VAL A 76 19.89 -6.51 15.58
CA VAL A 76 19.90 -7.26 16.85
C VAL A 76 19.08 -8.54 16.71
N VAL A 77 19.71 -9.70 16.86
CA VAL A 77 19.01 -10.98 16.96
C VAL A 77 18.61 -11.24 18.41
N SER A 78 17.33 -11.51 18.61
CA SER A 78 16.79 -11.87 19.92
C SER A 78 15.46 -12.61 19.76
N ASN A 79 15.21 -13.61 20.61
CA ASN A 79 13.95 -14.35 20.67
C ASN A 79 13.48 -14.89 19.31
N GLY A 80 14.38 -15.50 18.53
CA GLY A 80 14.06 -16.05 17.21
C GLY A 80 13.71 -15.00 16.15
N THR A 81 14.13 -13.75 16.33
CA THR A 81 13.86 -12.64 15.40
C THR A 81 15.06 -11.74 15.21
N LEU A 82 15.24 -11.25 13.98
CA LEU A 82 16.10 -10.11 13.69
C LEU A 82 15.31 -8.81 13.87
N ARG A 83 15.88 -7.88 14.64
CA ARG A 83 15.38 -6.51 14.82
C ARG A 83 16.35 -5.53 14.18
N LEU A 84 15.87 -4.77 13.20
CA LEU A 84 16.58 -3.58 12.73
C LEU A 84 16.00 -2.40 13.53
N VAL A 85 16.83 -1.75 14.35
CA VAL A 85 16.38 -0.78 15.35
C VAL A 85 16.81 0.62 14.94
N ASN A 86 15.86 1.55 14.86
CA ASN A 86 16.18 2.97 14.71
C ASN A 86 16.60 3.57 16.06
N ARG A 87 17.64 4.40 16.08
CA ARG A 87 18.01 5.18 17.26
C ARG A 87 18.23 6.65 16.92
N LYS A 88 17.74 7.54 17.77
CA LYS A 88 18.02 8.97 17.71
C LYS A 88 19.37 9.26 18.35
N GLU A 89 20.43 9.01 17.59
CA GLU A 89 21.80 9.26 18.03
C GLU A 89 22.63 9.85 16.90
N LYS A 90 23.44 10.86 17.24
CA LYS A 90 24.28 11.54 16.26
C LYS A 90 25.53 10.70 15.95
N ARG A 91 25.55 10.02 14.80
CA ARG A 91 26.67 9.17 14.38
C ARG A 91 26.85 9.25 12.87
N GLY A 92 28.10 9.24 12.39
CA GLY A 92 28.39 9.37 10.96
C GLY A 92 27.93 10.69 10.32
N GLY A 93 27.72 11.75 11.10
CA GLY A 93 27.22 13.04 10.61
C GLY A 93 25.72 13.08 10.33
N GLN A 94 24.96 12.09 10.79
CA GLN A 94 23.50 12.02 10.68
C GLN A 94 22.88 11.94 12.08
N ASP A 95 21.65 12.43 12.24
CA ASP A 95 20.96 12.51 13.54
C ASP A 95 20.32 11.18 14.00
N TRP A 96 20.35 10.18 13.11
CA TRP A 96 19.76 8.86 13.33
C TRP A 96 20.72 7.74 12.92
N THR A 97 20.57 6.58 13.56
CA THR A 97 21.19 5.32 13.16
C THR A 97 20.15 4.25 12.91
N SER A 98 20.46 3.29 12.03
CA SER A 98 19.60 2.14 11.77
C SER A 98 20.37 0.90 11.27
N GLY A 99 19.69 -0.24 11.18
CA GLY A 99 20.27 -1.52 10.78
C GLY A 99 20.07 -1.81 9.29
N SER A 100 21.09 -2.35 8.64
CA SER A 100 21.01 -2.84 7.25
C SER A 100 22.00 -3.98 7.07
N ILE A 101 21.49 -5.12 6.62
CA ILE A 101 22.29 -6.34 6.45
C ILE A 101 22.07 -6.96 5.08
N THR A 102 23.08 -7.68 4.62
CA THR A 102 23.09 -8.38 3.32
C THR A 102 23.56 -9.81 3.50
N THR A 103 22.99 -10.75 2.76
CA THR A 103 23.49 -12.13 2.79
C THR A 103 24.91 -12.20 2.26
N LYS A 104 25.75 -13.05 2.86
CA LYS A 104 27.08 -13.36 2.29
C LYS A 104 26.98 -14.15 0.99
N GLU A 105 25.97 -14.99 0.89
CA GLU A 105 25.64 -15.74 -0.31
C GLU A 105 24.89 -14.87 -1.31
N LYS A 106 25.06 -15.18 -2.60
CA LYS A 106 24.32 -14.59 -3.71
C LYS A 106 23.45 -15.64 -4.34
N PHE A 107 22.26 -15.23 -4.76
CA PHE A 107 21.26 -16.15 -5.27
C PHE A 107 20.78 -15.70 -6.63
N GLN A 108 20.35 -16.66 -7.45
CA GLN A 108 19.76 -16.41 -8.74
C GLN A 108 18.65 -17.41 -9.01
N TYR A 109 17.47 -16.85 -9.29
CA TYR A 109 16.21 -17.56 -9.51
C TYR A 109 15.75 -18.43 -8.34
N GLY A 110 14.45 -18.53 -8.17
CA GLY A 110 13.83 -19.24 -7.06
C GLY A 110 12.73 -18.41 -6.41
N TYR A 111 12.32 -18.87 -5.22
CA TYR A 111 11.36 -18.17 -4.39
C TYR A 111 12.08 -17.58 -3.17
N PHE A 112 11.89 -16.29 -2.97
CA PHE A 112 12.47 -15.52 -1.87
C PHE A 112 11.34 -15.08 -0.97
N GLU A 113 11.42 -15.38 0.32
CA GLU A 113 10.38 -15.03 1.28
C GLU A 113 10.98 -14.40 2.54
N CYS A 114 10.34 -13.35 3.04
CA CYS A 114 10.65 -12.76 4.34
C CYS A 114 9.37 -12.46 5.10
N ARG A 115 9.27 -12.97 6.33
CA ARG A 115 8.16 -12.67 7.24
C ARG A 115 8.58 -11.61 8.25
N TYR A 116 7.99 -10.42 8.17
CA TYR A 116 8.31 -9.31 9.07
C TYR A 116 7.13 -8.37 9.28
N ARG A 117 7.28 -7.48 10.26
CA ARG A 117 6.35 -6.38 10.56
C ARG A 117 7.09 -5.06 10.48
N TYR A 118 6.37 -3.98 10.19
CA TYR A 118 6.99 -2.67 10.02
C TYR A 118 7.41 -2.05 11.36
N ALA A 119 8.41 -1.17 11.30
CA ALA A 119 8.66 -0.17 12.32
C ALA A 119 7.42 0.74 12.43
N ALA A 120 6.92 0.93 13.64
CA ALA A 120 5.62 1.56 13.91
C ALA A 120 5.67 3.10 13.89
N ALA A 121 6.30 3.70 12.88
CA ALA A 121 6.42 5.15 12.75
C ALA A 121 6.44 5.61 11.29
N GLU A 122 5.81 6.76 11.03
CA GLU A 122 5.97 7.47 9.77
C GLU A 122 7.45 7.84 9.51
N GLY A 123 7.82 8.01 8.24
CA GLY A 123 9.18 8.33 7.84
C GLY A 123 10.12 7.12 7.82
N THR A 124 9.65 5.93 8.24
CA THR A 124 10.40 4.67 8.16
C THR A 124 10.17 3.97 6.81
N ASN A 125 11.23 3.36 6.29
CA ASN A 125 11.21 2.53 5.09
C ASN A 125 11.64 1.10 5.43
N ASN A 126 10.74 0.14 5.27
CA ASN A 126 10.89 -1.23 5.73
C ASN A 126 11.17 -2.15 4.55
N SER A 127 12.45 -2.46 4.30
CA SER A 127 12.91 -2.99 3.01
C SER A 127 13.37 -4.45 3.04
N PHE A 128 12.85 -5.24 2.09
CA PHE A 128 13.32 -6.58 1.69
C PHE A 128 13.58 -6.56 0.18
N TRP A 129 14.84 -6.71 -0.22
CA TRP A 129 15.26 -6.37 -1.57
C TRP A 129 16.51 -7.12 -2.02
N LEU A 130 16.86 -7.00 -3.31
CA LEU A 130 18.06 -7.58 -3.92
C LEU A 130 18.71 -6.58 -4.86
N MET A 131 20.04 -6.52 -4.89
CA MET A 131 20.77 -5.64 -5.81
C MET A 131 22.05 -6.29 -6.32
N THR A 132 22.37 -6.08 -7.61
CA THR A 132 23.67 -6.46 -8.17
C THR A 132 24.81 -5.66 -7.51
N LEU A 133 25.75 -6.36 -6.88
CA LEU A 133 26.96 -5.73 -6.35
C LEU A 133 28.02 -5.51 -7.44
N ASP A 134 28.19 -6.49 -8.32
CA ASP A 134 29.22 -6.51 -9.36
C ASP A 134 28.64 -6.18 -10.74
N GLN A 135 29.52 -5.98 -11.72
CA GLN A 135 29.09 -5.85 -13.11
C GLN A 135 28.54 -7.20 -13.62
N PRO A 136 27.31 -7.23 -14.13
CA PRO A 136 26.67 -8.46 -14.59
C PRO A 136 27.31 -8.99 -15.87
N LYS A 137 27.54 -10.30 -15.94
CA LYS A 137 27.96 -10.97 -17.20
C LYS A 137 26.81 -11.05 -18.21
N ARG A 138 25.57 -11.07 -17.72
CA ARG A 138 24.34 -11.14 -18.51
C ARG A 138 23.28 -10.27 -17.86
N GLY A 139 22.50 -9.57 -18.69
CA GLY A 139 21.46 -8.65 -18.21
C GLY A 139 22.02 -7.25 -17.91
N LYS A 140 21.44 -6.58 -16.91
CA LYS A 140 21.80 -5.22 -16.51
C LYS A 140 22.09 -5.16 -15.01
N ARG A 141 22.69 -4.07 -14.54
CA ARG A 141 22.75 -3.78 -13.10
C ARG A 141 21.34 -3.49 -12.64
N PHE A 142 20.88 -4.18 -11.60
CA PHE A 142 19.49 -4.09 -11.18
C PHE A 142 19.34 -4.03 -9.67
N GLU A 143 18.18 -3.53 -9.27
CA GLU A 143 17.61 -3.60 -7.93
C GLU A 143 16.18 -4.17 -8.07
N ILE A 144 15.83 -5.13 -7.21
CA ILE A 144 14.47 -5.64 -7.08
C ILE A 144 14.05 -5.46 -5.63
N ASP A 145 13.12 -4.53 -5.42
CA ASP A 145 12.54 -4.27 -4.12
C ASP A 145 11.27 -5.09 -4.00
N ILE A 146 11.38 -6.21 -3.26
CA ILE A 146 10.26 -7.12 -3.00
C ILE A 146 9.24 -6.41 -2.13
N ASN A 147 9.74 -5.67 -1.13
CA ASN A 147 8.96 -4.67 -0.42
C ASN A 147 9.86 -3.51 0.01
N GLU A 148 9.40 -2.28 -0.22
CA GLU A 148 9.93 -1.01 0.28
C GLU A 148 8.81 -0.30 1.06
N GLY A 149 8.45 -0.89 2.20
CA GLY A 149 7.18 -0.64 2.88
C GLY A 149 7.15 0.64 3.71
N HIS A 150 6.06 1.40 3.60
CA HIS A 150 5.83 2.59 4.44
C HIS A 150 4.71 2.36 5.46
N TYR A 151 4.96 2.77 6.70
CA TYR A 151 3.98 2.74 7.78
C TYR A 151 2.77 3.66 7.47
N PRO A 152 1.52 3.24 7.77
CA PRO A 152 1.16 1.98 8.42
C PRO A 152 0.87 0.82 7.46
N ASN A 153 0.55 1.06 6.19
CA ASN A 153 -0.17 0.08 5.37
C ASN A 153 0.19 0.14 3.88
N GLU A 154 1.34 0.69 3.53
CA GLU A 154 1.78 0.79 2.13
C GLU A 154 2.84 -0.28 1.85
N ILE A 155 2.58 -1.10 0.82
CA ILE A 155 3.56 -2.01 0.24
C ILE A 155 4.04 -1.38 -1.06
N ASN A 156 5.34 -1.16 -1.19
CA ASN A 156 5.92 -0.68 -2.43
C ASN A 156 6.82 -1.74 -3.04
N THR A 157 6.76 -1.86 -4.35
CA THR A 157 7.56 -2.83 -5.09
C THR A 157 8.22 -2.09 -6.24
N ASN A 158 9.53 -2.22 -6.39
CA ASN A 158 10.29 -1.49 -7.39
C ASN A 158 11.21 -2.44 -8.15
N ILE A 159 11.49 -2.11 -9.42
CA ILE A 159 12.49 -2.81 -10.24
C ILE A 159 13.28 -1.70 -10.92
N HIS A 160 14.55 -1.55 -10.58
CA HIS A 160 15.41 -0.51 -11.14
C HIS A 160 16.42 -1.09 -12.14
N ASN A 161 16.60 -0.43 -13.28
CA ASN A 161 17.67 -0.71 -14.23
C ASN A 161 18.79 0.32 -14.06
N HIS A 162 19.81 0.02 -13.28
CA HIS A 162 20.93 0.92 -13.01
C HIS A 162 22.01 0.94 -14.10
N SER A 163 21.82 0.22 -15.21
CA SER A 163 22.73 0.29 -16.35
C SER A 163 22.36 1.43 -17.31
N ASP A 164 21.08 1.61 -17.59
CA ASP A 164 20.61 2.52 -18.65
C ASP A 164 20.37 3.93 -18.09
N VAL A 165 21.39 4.49 -17.45
CA VAL A 165 21.35 5.81 -16.81
C VAL A 165 21.30 6.93 -17.85
N LYS A 166 20.39 7.87 -17.66
CA LYS A 166 20.22 9.07 -18.49
C LYS A 166 20.35 10.33 -17.65
N MET A 167 20.71 11.43 -18.29
CA MET A 167 20.66 12.76 -17.67
C MET A 167 19.32 13.40 -17.98
N LEU A 168 18.57 13.75 -16.94
CA LEU A 168 17.29 14.46 -17.03
C LEU A 168 17.39 15.70 -16.13
N ASN A 169 17.27 16.89 -16.72
CA ASN A 169 17.37 18.17 -16.00
C ASN A 169 18.62 18.29 -15.11
N GLY A 170 19.78 17.87 -15.62
CA GLY A 170 21.05 17.91 -14.87
C GLY A 170 21.19 16.85 -13.76
N LYS A 171 20.20 15.96 -13.59
CA LYS A 171 20.23 14.87 -12.62
C LYS A 171 20.35 13.52 -13.32
N ARG A 172 21.13 12.61 -12.74
CA ARG A 172 21.16 11.20 -13.16
C ARG A 172 19.83 10.55 -12.82
N SER A 173 19.26 9.83 -13.78
CA SER A 173 18.02 9.08 -13.63
C SER A 173 18.13 7.76 -14.37
N HIS A 174 17.32 6.78 -13.98
CA HIS A 174 17.33 5.45 -14.59
C HIS A 174 15.91 4.90 -14.73
N PRO A 175 15.66 4.00 -15.70
CA PRO A 175 14.36 3.35 -15.83
C PRO A 175 14.00 2.56 -14.57
N SER A 176 12.74 2.66 -14.17
CA SER A 176 12.20 1.90 -13.04
C SER A 176 10.75 1.50 -13.27
N SER A 177 10.35 0.37 -12.71
CA SER A 177 8.95 -0.08 -12.61
C SER A 177 8.53 -0.09 -11.15
N SER A 178 8.06 1.07 -10.68
CA SER A 178 7.59 1.28 -9.32
C SER A 178 6.08 1.10 -9.21
N ARG A 179 5.62 0.34 -8.22
CA ARG A 179 4.19 0.17 -7.90
C ARG A 179 3.98 0.21 -6.40
N SER A 180 3.03 1.05 -5.98
CA SER A 180 2.52 1.15 -4.61
C SER A 180 1.18 0.43 -4.48
N PHE A 181 0.99 -0.25 -3.34
CA PHE A 181 -0.20 -0.98 -2.93
C PHE A 181 -0.59 -0.54 -1.50
N PRO A 182 -1.27 0.61 -1.36
CA PRO A 182 -1.87 1.01 -0.10
C PRO A 182 -3.04 0.07 0.24
N LEU A 183 -2.94 -0.63 1.36
CA LEU A 183 -3.96 -1.58 1.81
C LEU A 183 -5.11 -0.85 2.50
N GLY A 184 -6.35 -1.20 2.17
CA GLY A 184 -7.56 -0.60 2.75
C GLY A 184 -8.26 0.41 1.86
N LEU A 185 -7.66 0.76 0.72
CA LEU A 185 -8.35 1.51 -0.32
C LEU A 185 -9.42 0.65 -0.97
N LYS A 186 -10.60 1.24 -1.17
CA LYS A 186 -11.69 0.63 -1.89
C LYS A 186 -12.33 1.63 -2.85
N PRO A 187 -12.83 1.16 -4.01
CA PRO A 187 -13.50 2.02 -4.98
C PRO A 187 -14.91 2.43 -4.55
N ASP A 188 -15.55 1.66 -3.66
CA ASP A 188 -16.93 1.88 -3.23
C ASP A 188 -17.06 2.19 -1.74
N HIS A 189 -17.96 3.11 -1.43
CA HIS A 189 -18.29 3.49 -0.06
C HIS A 189 -19.80 3.50 0.12
N THR A 190 -20.25 2.97 1.26
CA THR A 190 -21.65 3.03 1.74
C THR A 190 -21.62 3.51 3.17
N ILE A 191 -22.27 4.65 3.43
CA ILE A 191 -22.39 5.29 4.73
C ILE A 191 -23.87 5.26 5.07
N GLN A 192 -24.29 4.23 5.80
CA GLN A 192 -25.64 4.15 6.34
C GLN A 192 -25.66 4.85 7.70
N LEU A 193 -26.58 5.80 7.86
CA LEU A 193 -26.73 6.55 9.10
C LEU A 193 -27.58 5.74 10.07
N GLU A 194 -27.07 5.52 11.28
CA GLU A 194 -27.86 4.94 12.37
C GLU A 194 -29.06 5.83 12.72
N ILE A 195 -28.82 7.15 12.75
CA ILE A 195 -29.84 8.17 12.94
C ILE A 195 -29.92 9.02 11.67
N PRO A 196 -31.01 8.91 10.89
CA PRO A 196 -31.22 9.74 9.72
C PRO A 196 -31.18 11.23 10.03
N VAL A 197 -30.55 12.00 9.15
CA VAL A 197 -30.44 13.47 9.29
C VAL A 197 -31.33 14.17 8.29
N THR A 198 -31.93 15.31 8.68
CA THR A 198 -32.73 16.13 7.77
C THR A 198 -31.95 17.37 7.37
N THR A 199 -31.70 17.54 6.08
CA THR A 199 -30.89 18.67 5.58
C THR A 199 -31.29 19.10 4.18
N ARG A 200 -30.87 20.31 3.81
CA ARG A 200 -30.87 20.78 2.43
C ARG A 200 -29.52 20.64 1.75
N ARG A 201 -28.43 20.41 2.48
CA ARG A 201 -27.07 20.47 1.92
C ARG A 201 -26.21 19.33 2.41
N ILE A 202 -25.50 18.71 1.46
CA ILE A 202 -24.52 17.66 1.68
C ILE A 202 -23.21 18.10 1.03
N ARG A 203 -22.08 17.85 1.67
CA ARG A 203 -20.75 18.10 1.13
C ARG A 203 -19.91 16.83 1.22
N PHE A 204 -19.28 16.46 0.12
CA PHE A 204 -18.12 15.58 0.09
C PHE A 204 -16.85 16.44 0.01
N SER A 205 -15.79 16.05 0.70
CA SER A 205 -14.48 16.70 0.62
C SER A 205 -13.33 15.70 0.73
N SER A 206 -12.18 16.04 0.16
CA SER A 206 -10.94 15.25 0.25
C SER A 206 -9.71 16.17 0.23
N LYS A 207 -8.64 15.73 0.91
CA LYS A 207 -7.30 16.34 0.94
C LYS A 207 -6.32 15.62 0.01
N HIS A 208 -6.80 14.67 -0.82
CA HIS A 208 -5.96 13.91 -1.73
C HIS A 208 -5.05 14.83 -2.57
N PRO A 209 -3.72 14.56 -2.63
CA PRO A 209 -2.74 15.51 -3.19
C PRO A 209 -2.74 15.61 -4.71
N GLN A 210 -3.47 14.74 -5.43
CA GLN A 210 -3.58 14.75 -6.88
C GLN A 210 -5.04 14.96 -7.32
N HIS A 211 -5.26 15.03 -8.63
CA HIS A 211 -6.62 14.89 -9.17
C HIS A 211 -7.16 13.49 -8.82
N PHE A 212 -8.46 13.39 -8.57
CA PHE A 212 -9.12 12.10 -8.37
C PHE A 212 -10.44 12.02 -9.11
N HIS A 213 -10.87 10.80 -9.36
CA HIS A 213 -12.16 10.50 -9.96
C HIS A 213 -13.20 10.28 -8.85
N LEU A 214 -14.33 10.95 -8.94
CA LEU A 214 -15.54 10.65 -8.17
C LEU A 214 -16.62 10.23 -9.15
N GLY A 215 -17.14 9.03 -8.96
CA GLY A 215 -18.23 8.47 -9.77
C GLY A 215 -19.59 8.69 -9.13
N GLU A 216 -20.55 7.92 -9.60
CA GLU A 216 -21.93 7.85 -9.12
C GLU A 216 -22.03 8.03 -7.59
N PHE A 217 -22.67 9.13 -7.19
CA PHE A 217 -22.86 9.63 -5.84
C PHE A 217 -24.35 9.68 -5.53
N ARG A 218 -24.78 8.81 -4.61
CA ARG A 218 -26.18 8.54 -4.29
C ARG A 218 -26.49 9.01 -2.90
N ILE A 219 -27.58 9.74 -2.77
CA ILE A 219 -28.05 10.29 -1.49
C ILE A 219 -29.45 9.76 -1.28
N TYR A 220 -29.57 8.69 -0.49
CA TYR A 220 -30.82 7.96 -0.31
C TYR A 220 -31.55 8.38 0.95
N GLN A 221 -32.88 8.36 0.88
CA GLN A 221 -33.74 8.38 2.05
C GLN A 221 -33.56 7.12 2.94
N PRO A 222 -33.99 7.15 4.21
CA PRO A 222 -34.12 5.94 5.02
C PRO A 222 -34.93 4.86 4.31
N ASN A 223 -34.41 3.63 4.26
CA ASN A 223 -35.13 2.50 3.68
C ASN A 223 -34.98 1.24 4.55
N PRO A 224 -36.06 0.71 5.14
CA PRO A 224 -36.01 -0.50 5.97
C PRO A 224 -35.62 -1.77 5.20
N LYS A 225 -35.67 -1.74 3.85
CA LYS A 225 -35.24 -2.86 2.99
C LYS A 225 -33.75 -2.81 2.63
N GLY A 226 -33.01 -1.88 3.26
CA GLY A 226 -31.60 -1.63 3.02
C GLY A 226 -31.35 -0.89 1.70
N TYR A 227 -30.08 -0.91 1.29
CA TYR A 227 -29.53 -0.14 0.17
C TYR A 227 -28.98 -1.07 -0.92
N PRO A 228 -28.89 -0.59 -2.17
CA PRO A 228 -28.38 -1.38 -3.29
C PRO A 228 -26.87 -1.59 -3.20
N ALA A 229 -26.33 -2.51 -4.02
CA ALA A 229 -24.89 -2.62 -4.18
C ALA A 229 -24.34 -1.37 -4.89
N PRO A 230 -23.20 -0.78 -4.46
CA PRO A 230 -22.65 0.45 -5.04
C PRO A 230 -22.38 0.38 -6.55
N PHE A 231 -22.04 -0.79 -7.08
CA PHE A 231 -21.79 -0.97 -8.51
C PHE A 231 -23.03 -1.34 -9.34
N SER A 232 -24.22 -1.38 -8.73
CA SER A 232 -25.44 -1.70 -9.48
C SER A 232 -25.77 -0.61 -10.49
N LYS A 233 -25.98 -1.02 -11.75
CA LYS A 233 -26.51 -0.16 -12.82
C LYS A 233 -28.02 0.09 -12.69
N THR A 234 -28.68 -0.64 -11.79
CA THR A 234 -30.12 -0.52 -11.52
C THR A 234 -30.40 -0.09 -10.09
N ALA A 235 -29.39 0.41 -9.37
CA ALA A 235 -29.40 0.72 -7.93
C ALA A 235 -30.70 1.39 -7.43
N ASP A 236 -31.15 2.45 -8.11
CA ASP A 236 -32.35 3.21 -7.71
C ASP A 236 -33.66 2.42 -7.81
N ARG A 237 -33.65 1.24 -8.46
CA ARG A 237 -34.78 0.33 -8.65
C ARG A 237 -34.62 -0.99 -7.91
N ASP A 238 -33.42 -1.32 -7.44
CA ASP A 238 -33.13 -2.61 -6.80
C ASP A 238 -33.89 -2.80 -5.48
N LYS A 239 -34.22 -1.70 -4.81
CA LYS A 239 -34.94 -1.69 -3.53
C LYS A 239 -36.26 -0.94 -3.68
N ARG A 240 -37.38 -1.65 -3.46
CA ARG A 240 -38.72 -1.06 -3.55
C ARG A 240 -38.86 0.14 -2.61
N GLY A 241 -39.34 1.27 -3.14
CA GLY A 241 -39.58 2.50 -2.38
C GLY A 241 -38.33 3.33 -2.08
N LEU A 242 -37.17 2.97 -2.65
CA LEU A 242 -35.95 3.76 -2.52
C LEU A 242 -36.03 5.02 -3.40
N VAL A 243 -35.59 6.16 -2.87
CA VAL A 243 -35.51 7.43 -3.60
C VAL A 243 -34.10 7.98 -3.46
N ASN A 244 -33.45 8.21 -4.60
CA ASN A 244 -32.17 8.89 -4.69
C ASN A 244 -32.39 10.40 -4.84
N HIS A 245 -32.16 11.16 -3.77
CA HIS A 245 -32.31 12.62 -3.78
C HIS A 245 -31.28 13.32 -4.66
N ALA A 246 -30.11 12.72 -4.89
CA ALA A 246 -29.08 13.29 -5.75
C ALA A 246 -29.55 13.42 -7.22
N ARG A 247 -30.55 12.64 -7.63
CA ARG A 247 -31.15 12.68 -8.98
C ARG A 247 -32.34 13.62 -9.12
N ASP A 248 -32.71 14.35 -8.08
CA ASP A 248 -33.74 15.41 -8.21
C ASP A 248 -33.21 16.46 -9.19
N LYS A 249 -33.88 16.65 -10.33
CA LYS A 249 -33.46 17.61 -11.36
C LYS A 249 -33.39 19.06 -10.88
N ARG A 250 -33.98 19.36 -9.73
CA ARG A 250 -33.92 20.67 -9.07
C ARG A 250 -32.82 20.76 -8.02
N ALA A 251 -32.13 19.67 -7.72
CA ALA A 251 -30.95 19.71 -6.86
C ALA A 251 -29.81 20.40 -7.61
N ARG A 252 -29.12 21.31 -6.92
CA ARG A 252 -27.94 21.98 -7.44
C ARG A 252 -26.70 21.20 -7.01
N ILE A 253 -25.83 20.88 -7.97
CA ILE A 253 -24.54 20.25 -7.73
C ILE A 253 -23.46 21.28 -8.04
N ALA A 254 -22.55 21.50 -7.11
CA ALA A 254 -21.39 22.37 -7.28
C ALA A 254 -20.11 21.63 -6.88
N ALA A 255 -18.97 22.05 -7.42
CA ALA A 255 -17.67 21.52 -7.04
C ALA A 255 -16.64 22.65 -6.94
N SER A 256 -15.57 22.38 -6.21
CA SER A 256 -14.45 23.29 -6.01
C SER A 256 -13.64 23.60 -7.27
N GLY A 257 -13.70 22.73 -8.28
CA GLY A 257 -12.88 22.82 -9.49
C GLY A 257 -12.96 21.56 -10.34
N PHE A 258 -12.14 21.51 -11.40
CA PHE A 258 -12.18 20.46 -12.42
C PHE A 258 -10.76 20.12 -12.91
N TYR A 259 -10.60 18.91 -13.44
CA TYR A 259 -9.40 18.56 -14.20
C TYR A 259 -9.41 19.26 -15.56
N GLN A 260 -8.34 20.04 -15.85
CA GLN A 260 -8.25 21.02 -16.96
C GLN A 260 -9.26 22.18 -16.76
N ASP A 261 -9.09 23.33 -17.45
CA ASP A 261 -9.87 24.57 -17.23
C ASP A 261 -11.40 24.47 -17.52
N GLY A 262 -11.95 23.25 -17.56
CA GLY A 262 -13.22 22.90 -16.93
C GLY A 262 -14.44 22.90 -17.83
N ASP A 263 -15.03 21.71 -18.03
CA ASP A 263 -16.42 21.54 -18.48
C ASP A 263 -17.32 21.18 -17.29
N PRO A 264 -18.13 22.13 -16.78
CA PRO A 264 -19.11 21.89 -15.72
C PRO A 264 -20.15 20.80 -16.04
N ALA A 265 -20.32 20.42 -17.32
CA ALA A 265 -21.22 19.35 -17.70
C ALA A 265 -20.82 17.98 -17.12
N THR A 266 -19.57 17.81 -16.70
CA THR A 266 -19.08 16.58 -16.06
C THR A 266 -19.69 16.30 -14.68
N LEU A 267 -20.21 17.32 -13.96
CA LEU A 267 -20.89 17.10 -12.67
C LEU A 267 -22.11 16.19 -12.78
N LYS A 268 -22.74 16.14 -13.97
CA LYS A 268 -23.89 15.27 -14.25
C LYS A 268 -23.54 13.79 -14.09
N ARG A 269 -22.26 13.43 -14.27
CA ARG A 269 -21.73 12.06 -14.13
C ARG A 269 -21.71 11.57 -12.69
N LEU A 270 -21.86 12.48 -11.72
CA LEU A 270 -22.03 12.09 -10.33
C LEU A 270 -23.41 11.49 -10.05
N VAL A 271 -24.39 11.65 -10.94
CA VAL A 271 -25.80 11.28 -10.68
C VAL A 271 -26.52 10.74 -11.92
N ASP A 272 -25.78 10.30 -12.93
CA ASP A 272 -26.35 9.79 -14.19
C ASP A 272 -26.84 8.34 -14.05
N GLY A 273 -26.46 7.65 -12.96
CA GLY A 273 -26.80 6.26 -12.72
C GLY A 273 -25.84 5.27 -13.37
N ASP A 274 -24.73 5.72 -13.97
CA ASP A 274 -23.69 4.89 -14.55
C ASP A 274 -22.46 4.82 -13.62
N PRO A 275 -22.20 3.67 -12.97
CA PRO A 275 -20.99 3.45 -12.18
C PRO A 275 -19.66 3.61 -12.94
N GLY A 276 -19.68 3.69 -14.27
CA GLY A 276 -18.51 3.85 -15.12
C GLY A 276 -18.13 5.30 -15.46
N THR A 277 -19.00 6.27 -15.21
CA THR A 277 -18.74 7.69 -15.50
C THR A 277 -18.25 8.41 -14.25
N THR A 278 -17.43 9.44 -14.44
CA THR A 278 -16.80 10.16 -13.32
C THR A 278 -16.66 11.66 -13.60
N TRP A 279 -16.80 12.45 -12.53
CA TRP A 279 -16.21 13.80 -12.41
C TRP A 279 -14.76 13.65 -11.94
N ILE A 280 -13.90 14.59 -12.36
CA ILE A 280 -12.48 14.60 -11.99
C ILE A 280 -12.15 15.93 -11.33
N SER A 281 -11.57 15.86 -10.13
CA SER A 281 -11.21 17.05 -9.35
C SER A 281 -10.06 17.85 -9.95
N GLN A 282 -9.95 19.11 -9.57
CA GLN A 282 -8.72 19.88 -9.81
C GLN A 282 -7.54 19.31 -9.00
N LYS A 283 -6.31 19.57 -9.46
CA LYS A 283 -5.09 19.08 -8.82
C LYS A 283 -4.74 19.80 -7.51
N GLU A 284 -4.84 21.13 -7.48
CA GLU A 284 -4.43 21.95 -6.32
C GLU A 284 -5.63 22.56 -5.58
N GLY A 285 -5.42 22.95 -4.32
CA GLY A 285 -6.44 23.58 -3.49
C GLY A 285 -7.53 22.63 -2.95
N PRO A 286 -8.51 23.18 -2.19
CA PRO A 286 -9.54 22.40 -1.51
C PRO A 286 -10.43 21.64 -2.50
N LYS A 287 -10.67 20.35 -2.27
CA LYS A 287 -11.46 19.50 -3.18
C LYS A 287 -12.77 19.12 -2.53
N TRP A 288 -13.88 19.55 -3.14
CA TRP A 288 -15.21 19.24 -2.62
C TRP A 288 -16.27 19.19 -3.71
N VAL A 289 -17.34 18.46 -3.42
CA VAL A 289 -18.61 18.46 -4.16
C VAL A 289 -19.72 18.75 -3.17
N GLU A 290 -20.64 19.65 -3.53
CA GLU A 290 -21.81 20.00 -2.74
C GLU A 290 -23.11 19.73 -3.48
N PHE A 291 -24.06 19.14 -2.77
CA PHE A 291 -25.44 18.98 -3.20
C PHE A 291 -26.31 19.92 -2.38
N GLU A 292 -27.17 20.68 -3.06
CA GLU A 292 -28.19 21.52 -2.43
C GLU A 292 -29.57 21.15 -2.98
N PHE A 293 -30.47 20.75 -2.08
CA PHE A 293 -31.83 20.33 -2.40
C PHE A 293 -32.81 21.51 -2.35
N PRO A 294 -33.86 21.50 -3.19
CA PRO A 294 -34.88 22.56 -3.19
C PRO A 294 -35.67 22.63 -1.88
N THR A 295 -35.83 21.49 -1.21
CA THR A 295 -36.46 21.35 0.10
C THR A 295 -35.64 20.41 0.97
N SER A 296 -35.84 20.47 2.29
CA SER A 296 -35.17 19.55 3.21
C SER A 296 -35.49 18.09 2.86
N ARG A 297 -34.47 17.24 2.89
CA ARG A 297 -34.54 15.81 2.65
C ARG A 297 -34.05 15.08 3.89
N THR A 298 -34.74 14.00 4.26
CA THR A 298 -34.26 13.08 5.29
C THR A 298 -33.34 12.07 4.62
N ILE A 299 -32.09 12.03 5.05
CA ILE A 299 -31.03 11.19 4.48
C ILE A 299 -30.82 10.01 5.41
N GLY A 300 -30.83 8.80 4.85
CA GLY A 300 -30.55 7.57 5.57
C GLY A 300 -29.27 6.88 5.13
N CYS A 301 -28.82 7.13 3.88
CA CYS A 301 -27.57 6.55 3.39
C CYS A 301 -26.96 7.41 2.29
N ILE A 302 -25.63 7.42 2.24
CA ILE A 302 -24.87 7.91 1.10
C ILE A 302 -24.02 6.79 0.53
N GLN A 303 -23.98 6.68 -0.80
CA GLN A 303 -23.05 5.81 -1.50
C GLN A 303 -22.28 6.60 -2.52
N PHE A 304 -21.01 6.30 -2.71
CA PHE A 304 -20.25 6.88 -3.81
C PHE A 304 -19.15 5.94 -4.29
N LEU A 305 -18.71 6.19 -5.52
CA LEU A 305 -17.57 5.51 -6.13
C LEU A 305 -16.40 6.48 -6.31
N ASN A 306 -15.17 5.97 -6.23
CA ASN A 306 -13.97 6.73 -6.50
C ASN A 306 -12.95 5.91 -7.31
N GLY A 307 -12.01 6.63 -7.92
CA GLY A 307 -11.04 6.06 -8.84
C GLY A 307 -11.64 5.64 -10.18
N TRP A 308 -10.83 5.00 -11.02
CA TRP A 308 -11.23 4.54 -12.34
C TRP A 308 -10.62 3.17 -12.66
N LYS A 309 -11.29 2.42 -13.53
CA LYS A 309 -10.92 1.05 -13.86
C LYS A 309 -10.18 0.96 -15.20
N SER A 310 -9.04 0.27 -15.22
CA SER A 310 -8.33 -0.15 -16.43
C SER A 310 -8.28 -1.68 -16.47
N GLY A 311 -9.08 -2.30 -17.32
CA GLY A 311 -9.28 -3.75 -17.31
C GLY A 311 -9.83 -4.22 -15.96
N ASN A 312 -9.06 -5.03 -15.22
CA ASN A 312 -9.41 -5.49 -13.87
C ASN A 312 -8.79 -4.66 -12.74
N LYS A 313 -7.98 -3.65 -13.05
CA LYS A 313 -7.25 -2.86 -12.06
C LYS A 313 -7.96 -1.54 -11.75
N TRP A 314 -8.08 -1.21 -10.47
CA TRP A 314 -8.48 0.11 -10.00
C TRP A 314 -7.29 1.05 -9.92
N ASN A 315 -7.49 2.31 -10.29
CA ASN A 315 -6.47 3.35 -10.31
C ASN A 315 -7.03 4.64 -9.70
N GLY A 316 -6.15 5.45 -9.11
CA GLY A 316 -6.53 6.76 -8.55
C GLY A 316 -7.54 6.70 -7.41
N LEU A 317 -7.49 5.64 -6.59
CA LEU A 317 -8.29 5.55 -5.36
C LEU A 317 -7.82 6.61 -4.36
N ILE A 318 -8.76 7.30 -3.73
CA ILE A 318 -8.47 8.36 -2.77
C ILE A 318 -8.13 7.77 -1.40
N GLN A 319 -7.17 8.39 -0.71
CA GLN A 319 -6.70 7.96 0.60
C GLN A 319 -7.48 8.58 1.75
N ASP A 320 -8.32 9.57 1.47
CA ASP A 320 -9.15 10.22 2.47
C ASP A 320 -10.43 10.77 1.84
N TRP A 321 -11.48 10.83 2.64
CA TRP A 321 -12.67 11.60 2.33
C TRP A 321 -13.43 11.95 3.61
N LYS A 322 -14.23 13.00 3.53
CA LYS A 322 -15.19 13.38 4.56
C LYS A 322 -16.51 13.77 3.93
N ILE A 323 -17.61 13.32 4.53
CA ILE A 323 -18.96 13.74 4.18
C ILE A 323 -19.58 14.48 5.35
N GLU A 324 -20.22 15.60 5.05
CA GLU A 324 -20.85 16.50 6.01
C GLU A 324 -22.26 16.86 5.54
N TRP A 325 -23.18 17.08 6.47
CA TRP A 325 -24.46 17.74 6.22
C TRP A 325 -24.49 19.10 6.87
N HIS A 326 -25.30 20.01 6.34
CA HIS A 326 -25.51 21.31 6.99
C HIS A 326 -26.74 21.27 7.89
N ASP A 327 -26.58 21.57 9.18
CA ASP A 327 -27.67 21.53 10.16
C ASP A 327 -28.56 22.78 10.18
N GLY A 328 -28.20 23.78 9.36
CA GLY A 328 -28.83 25.10 9.32
C GLY A 328 -27.92 26.20 9.86
N SER A 329 -26.92 25.82 10.68
CA SER A 329 -25.92 26.71 11.26
C SER A 329 -24.49 26.37 10.82
N LYS A 330 -24.14 25.09 10.77
CA LYS A 330 -22.78 24.60 10.51
C LYS A 330 -22.79 23.30 9.73
N TRP A 331 -21.61 22.93 9.24
CA TRP A 331 -21.34 21.60 8.71
C TRP A 331 -21.08 20.63 9.86
N VAL A 332 -21.77 19.49 9.80
CA VAL A 332 -21.67 18.40 10.78
C VAL A 332 -21.24 17.14 10.03
N GLU A 333 -20.20 16.48 10.54
CA GLU A 333 -19.70 15.25 9.96
C GLU A 333 -20.74 14.12 10.06
N MET A 334 -20.88 13.36 8.98
CA MET A 334 -21.69 12.14 8.96
C MET A 334 -20.88 10.88 8.69
N GLY A 335 -19.65 11.04 8.21
CA GLY A 335 -18.73 9.94 7.96
C GLY A 335 -17.44 10.46 7.35
N ALA A 336 -16.33 9.83 7.71
CA ALA A 336 -15.03 10.12 7.18
C ALA A 336 -14.23 8.81 7.00
N PHE A 337 -13.18 8.90 6.19
CA PHE A 337 -12.17 7.88 6.04
C PHE A 337 -10.83 8.60 5.91
N ASP A 338 -9.83 8.10 6.62
CA ASP A 338 -8.43 8.40 6.39
C ASP A 338 -7.69 7.07 6.40
N LEU A 339 -6.99 6.77 5.30
CA LEU A 339 -6.18 5.57 5.16
C LEU A 339 -5.15 5.45 6.28
N LYS A 340 -4.64 6.57 6.80
CA LYS A 340 -3.69 6.61 7.91
C LYS A 340 -4.30 6.17 9.23
N GLU A 341 -5.61 6.35 9.39
CA GLU A 341 -6.38 5.93 10.57
C GLU A 341 -7.04 4.56 10.38
N SER A 342 -6.82 3.91 9.23
CA SER A 342 -7.39 2.58 8.98
C SER A 342 -6.86 1.55 9.98
N ASP A 343 -7.69 0.56 10.32
CA ASP A 343 -7.30 -0.54 11.21
C ASP A 343 -6.19 -1.44 10.63
N ILE A 344 -5.92 -1.30 9.33
CA ILE A 344 -4.84 -2.03 8.66
C ILE A 344 -3.52 -1.34 9.03
N ASN A 345 -2.71 -2.05 9.80
CA ASN A 345 -1.42 -1.58 10.25
C ASN A 345 -0.41 -2.73 10.24
N LEU A 346 0.49 -2.69 9.26
CA LEU A 346 1.54 -3.68 9.00
C LEU A 346 2.63 -3.73 10.07
N ALA A 347 2.58 -2.87 11.10
CA ALA A 347 3.44 -2.94 12.27
C ALA A 347 2.84 -3.78 13.43
N ARG A 348 1.53 -4.07 13.39
CA ARG A 348 0.82 -4.81 14.45
C ARG A 348 1.16 -6.30 14.44
N ASP A 349 1.18 -6.89 13.25
CA ASP A 349 1.42 -8.32 13.04
C ASP A 349 2.52 -8.56 12.01
N PHE A 350 3.01 -9.79 11.97
CA PHE A 350 3.97 -10.23 10.97
C PHE A 350 3.28 -10.70 9.70
N TYR A 351 3.74 -10.18 8.57
CA TYR A 351 3.23 -10.48 7.24
C TYR A 351 4.34 -11.06 6.36
N THR A 352 3.94 -11.81 5.33
CA THR A 352 4.87 -12.54 4.47
C THR A 352 4.99 -11.85 3.11
N TYR A 353 6.21 -11.49 2.74
CA TYR A 353 6.52 -10.84 1.46
C TYR A 353 7.34 -11.79 0.61
N GLY A 354 6.94 -11.99 -0.65
CA GLY A 354 7.49 -13.01 -1.51
C GLY A 354 7.87 -12.53 -2.91
N LEU A 355 8.88 -13.15 -3.50
CA LEU A 355 9.25 -13.00 -4.91
C LEU A 355 9.54 -14.37 -5.52
N GLU A 356 8.77 -14.72 -6.55
CA GLU A 356 9.19 -15.73 -7.52
C GLU A 356 9.99 -15.04 -8.63
N TRP A 357 11.30 -15.30 -8.63
CA TRP A 357 12.22 -14.80 -9.64
C TRP A 357 12.59 -15.92 -10.59
N THR A 358 12.26 -15.77 -11.87
CA THR A 358 12.66 -16.70 -12.93
C THR A 358 13.38 -15.95 -14.05
N GLU A 359 13.93 -16.68 -15.01
CA GLU A 359 14.50 -16.08 -16.22
C GLU A 359 13.46 -15.32 -17.06
N LYS A 360 12.17 -15.64 -16.92
CA LYS A 360 11.10 -15.06 -17.75
C LYS A 360 10.31 -13.95 -17.07
N GLU A 361 10.16 -14.02 -15.76
CA GLU A 361 9.26 -13.16 -15.01
C GLU A 361 9.67 -12.96 -13.55
N LEU A 362 9.16 -11.87 -12.99
CA LEU A 362 9.22 -11.51 -11.59
C LEU A 362 7.78 -11.44 -11.07
N VAL A 363 7.44 -12.31 -10.10
CA VAL A 363 6.11 -12.36 -9.51
C VAL A 363 6.21 -12.06 -8.02
N PHE A 364 5.51 -11.03 -7.57
CA PHE A 364 5.57 -10.53 -6.20
C PHE A 364 4.34 -10.99 -5.44
N TYR A 365 4.52 -11.36 -4.19
CA TYR A 365 3.47 -11.92 -3.33
C TYR A 365 3.40 -11.20 -2.00
N PHE A 366 2.19 -11.11 -1.45
CA PHE A 366 1.92 -10.69 -0.08
C PHE A 366 0.94 -11.68 0.54
N ASP A 367 1.35 -12.31 1.64
CA ASP A 367 0.64 -13.42 2.30
C ASP A 367 0.16 -14.49 1.31
N GLY A 368 1.07 -14.93 0.43
CA GLY A 368 0.82 -15.96 -0.58
C GLY A 368 -0.07 -15.52 -1.75
N ARG A 369 -0.57 -14.28 -1.77
CA ARG A 369 -1.38 -13.73 -2.88
C ARG A 369 -0.51 -12.92 -3.83
N GLU A 370 -0.66 -13.17 -5.14
CA GLU A 370 0.04 -12.40 -6.17
C GLU A 370 -0.37 -10.91 -6.13
N LEU A 371 0.61 -10.04 -5.93
CA LEU A 371 0.46 -8.58 -5.97
C LEU A 371 0.71 -8.02 -7.37
N ARG A 372 1.79 -8.46 -8.01
CA ARG A 372 2.15 -8.05 -9.38
C ARG A 372 3.00 -9.09 -10.07
N ARG A 373 2.97 -9.04 -11.39
CA ARG A 373 3.79 -9.83 -12.30
C ARG A 373 4.36 -8.93 -13.38
N GLU A 374 5.65 -9.07 -13.64
CA GLU A 374 6.39 -8.35 -14.66
C GLU A 374 7.27 -9.32 -15.44
N LYS A 375 7.50 -9.04 -16.72
CA LYS A 375 8.47 -9.81 -17.51
C LYS A 375 9.88 -9.51 -17.00
N ASN A 376 10.70 -10.54 -16.82
CA ASN A 376 12.11 -10.37 -16.48
C ASN A 376 12.92 -10.08 -17.74
N GLU A 377 13.22 -8.81 -17.97
CA GLU A 377 13.95 -8.39 -19.18
C GLU A 377 15.46 -8.27 -18.96
N PHE A 378 15.93 -8.14 -17.71
CA PHE A 378 17.33 -7.83 -17.44
C PHE A 378 17.91 -8.32 -16.09
N CYS A 379 17.09 -8.89 -15.20
CA CYS A 379 17.55 -9.34 -13.88
C CYS A 379 18.09 -10.78 -13.98
N PHE A 380 19.32 -10.94 -14.48
CA PHE A 380 19.91 -12.24 -14.84
C PHE A 380 21.24 -12.55 -14.16
N SER A 381 21.62 -11.80 -13.13
CA SER A 381 22.88 -12.02 -12.39
C SER A 381 22.59 -12.34 -10.93
N PRO A 382 23.37 -13.23 -10.29
CA PRO A 382 23.20 -13.52 -8.87
C PRO A 382 23.39 -12.29 -7.98
N SER A 383 22.51 -12.13 -7.01
CA SER A 383 22.49 -10.99 -6.09
C SER A 383 22.28 -11.45 -4.64
N PRO A 384 22.90 -10.79 -3.65
CA PRO A 384 22.56 -11.02 -2.26
C PRO A 384 21.17 -10.45 -1.95
N VAL A 385 20.57 -11.00 -0.89
CA VAL A 385 19.35 -10.46 -0.28
C VAL A 385 19.75 -9.39 0.73
N TRP A 386 18.98 -8.32 0.78
CA TRP A 386 19.12 -7.21 1.70
C TRP A 386 17.89 -7.09 2.60
N LEU A 387 18.13 -6.83 3.88
CA LEU A 387 17.13 -6.39 4.83
C LEU A 387 17.58 -5.05 5.40
N SER A 388 16.74 -4.03 5.29
CA SER A 388 17.14 -2.67 5.66
C SER A 388 15.96 -1.90 6.23
N LEU A 389 16.22 -1.11 7.28
CA LEU A 389 15.24 -0.17 7.82
C LEU A 389 15.74 1.27 7.63
N ALA A 390 15.20 2.07 6.72
CA ALA A 390 15.68 3.44 6.51
C ALA A 390 14.79 4.49 7.18
N ILE A 391 15.35 5.69 7.35
CA ILE A 391 14.56 6.90 7.62
C ILE A 391 14.65 7.80 6.39
N ILE A 392 13.52 8.11 5.79
CA ILE A 392 13.41 8.89 4.55
C ILE A 392 12.27 9.91 4.66
N PRO A 393 12.44 11.13 4.10
CA PRO A 393 11.45 12.18 4.24
C PRO A 393 10.19 11.99 3.39
N TRP A 394 10.21 11.06 2.42
CA TRP A 394 9.06 10.76 1.56
C TRP A 394 8.20 9.56 2.02
N ALA A 395 8.57 8.87 3.11
CA ALA A 395 7.75 7.83 3.74
C ALA A 395 6.86 8.36 4.89
N GLY A 396 6.65 9.68 4.96
CA GLY A 396 5.89 10.33 6.02
C GLY A 396 6.75 11.23 6.90
N LYS A 397 6.14 11.75 7.98
CA LYS A 397 6.76 12.74 8.85
C LYS A 397 7.83 12.11 9.73
N VAL A 398 9.04 12.66 9.68
CA VAL A 398 10.15 12.28 10.57
C VAL A 398 9.95 12.94 11.93
N THR A 399 9.81 12.15 12.99
CA THR A 399 9.62 12.62 14.37
C THR A 399 10.36 11.72 15.37
N ASP A 400 10.40 12.14 16.63
CA ASP A 400 11.02 11.38 17.71
C ASP A 400 10.34 10.04 18.01
N ALA A 401 9.12 9.81 17.49
CA ALA A 401 8.44 8.53 17.57
C ALA A 401 9.16 7.39 16.81
N ILE A 402 10.16 7.72 15.97
CA ILE A 402 11.01 6.73 15.29
C ILE A 402 12.05 6.12 16.26
N ASP A 403 12.38 6.79 17.36
CA ASP A 403 13.40 6.29 18.28
C ASP A 403 12.97 4.98 18.95
N GLY A 404 13.78 3.93 18.81
CA GLY A 404 13.52 2.61 19.38
C GLY A 404 12.57 1.73 18.58
N THR A 405 12.06 2.17 17.42
CA THR A 405 11.22 1.35 16.53
C THR A 405 11.96 0.20 15.89
#